data_AF-A0A7C3PDY9-F1
#
_entry.id   AF-A0A7C3PDY9-F1
#
_cell.length_a   1.000
_cell.length_b   1.000
_cell.length_c   1.000
_cell.angle_alpha   90.00
_cell.angle_beta   90.00
_cell.angle_gamma   90.00
#
_symmetry.space_group_name_H-M   'P 1'
#
loop_
_entity.id
_entity.type
_entity.pdbx_description
1 polymer ?
#
loop_
_entity_poly.entity_id
_entity_poly.type
_entity_poly.pdbx_seq_one_letter_code
_entity_poly.pdbx_strand_id
1 'polypeptide(L)'
;MVNQDTPTVEIGFTHEDFAALLDKYDYHFSPGDVVAGTVFSLEPRGALIDIGAKTAAYIPIQEMSINRVDSPEEVLAQNETREFFILADENEDGQLTLSIRRIEYMRAWERVRQLQAEDATVRSLVFATNRGGALVRIEGLRGFIPGSHISTRKPKEDLVGEELPLKFLEVDEERNRLVLSHRRALVERKMNRLEVGEVVIGTVRGIKPYGAFIDIGGVSGLLHISEISHDHIDTPHSVFNVNDEVKVMIIDLDAERGRISLSTKQLEPEPGDMVKNKEVVYEKAEEMAARYREQVLAQKETKSMTLEPEEPVAEAVEEIPVEEELPAAIEE
;
A
#
# COMPACT_ATOMS: atom_id res chain seq x y z
N MET A 1 -56.01 30.91 66.04
CA MET A 1 -54.88 29.96 66.04
C MET A 1 -55.37 28.67 65.38
N VAL A 2 -54.88 28.16 64.25
CA VAL A 2 -53.95 28.58 63.21
C VAL A 2 -54.41 27.74 62.00
N ASN A 3 -54.80 28.36 60.87
CA ASN A 3 -55.00 27.62 59.62
C ASN A 3 -53.63 27.13 59.15
N GLN A 4 -53.48 25.82 58.97
CA GLN A 4 -52.33 25.24 58.29
C GLN A 4 -52.66 25.16 56.79
N ASP A 5 -52.34 26.22 56.06
CA ASP A 5 -52.19 26.16 54.61
C ASP A 5 -50.83 25.53 54.30
N THR A 6 -50.87 24.42 53.57
CA THR A 6 -49.67 23.71 53.10
C THR A 6 -49.15 24.44 51.86
N PRO A 7 -47.85 24.77 51.76
CA PRO A 7 -47.31 25.38 50.56
C PRO A 7 -47.18 24.31 49.48
N THR A 8 -48.08 24.33 48.50
CA THR A 8 -47.85 23.69 47.20
C THR A 8 -46.69 24.39 46.54
N VAL A 9 -45.51 23.76 46.57
CA VAL A 9 -44.36 24.16 45.77
C VAL A 9 -44.71 23.86 44.31
N GLU A 10 -45.16 24.88 43.59
CA GLU A 10 -45.27 24.84 42.14
C GLU A 10 -43.85 24.70 41.58
N ILE A 11 -43.54 23.49 41.13
CA ILE A 11 -42.36 23.23 40.30
C ILE A 11 -42.67 23.88 38.95
N GLY A 12 -42.27 25.14 38.80
CA GLY A 12 -42.44 25.93 37.58
C GLY A 12 -41.56 25.38 36.46
N PHE A 13 -42.01 24.32 35.79
CA PHE A 13 -41.65 24.07 34.40
C PHE A 13 -42.62 24.87 33.54
N THR A 14 -42.23 26.09 33.16
CA THR A 14 -43.06 26.92 32.29
C THR A 14 -43.06 26.34 30.87
N HIS A 15 -44.16 26.51 30.12
CA HIS A 15 -44.20 26.10 28.72
C HIS A 15 -43.13 26.83 27.88
N GLU A 16 -42.73 28.02 28.33
CA GLU A 16 -41.65 28.82 27.72
C GLU A 16 -40.26 28.21 27.98
N ASP A 17 -39.99 27.70 29.18
CA ASP A 17 -38.74 26.97 29.47
C ASP A 17 -38.65 25.65 28.69
N PHE A 18 -39.79 24.99 28.47
CA PHE A 18 -39.88 23.79 27.64
C PHE A 18 -39.68 24.12 26.15
N ALA A 19 -40.26 25.22 25.66
CA ALA A 19 -40.06 25.69 24.29
C ALA A 19 -38.61 26.13 24.03
N ALA A 20 -37.98 26.84 24.97
CA ALA A 20 -36.58 27.27 24.86
C ALA A 20 -35.58 26.09 24.93
N LEU A 21 -35.93 25.01 25.63
CA LEU A 21 -35.18 23.76 25.58
C LEU A 21 -35.41 23.01 24.26
N LEU A 22 -36.61 23.07 23.68
CA LEU A 22 -36.90 22.49 22.36
C LEU A 22 -36.17 23.23 21.22
N ASP A 23 -36.15 24.55 21.23
CA ASP A 23 -35.44 25.39 20.23
C ASP A 23 -33.92 25.14 20.27
N LYS A 24 -33.36 24.78 21.43
CA LYS A 24 -31.95 24.34 21.52
C LYS A 24 -31.68 23.01 20.82
N TYR A 25 -32.71 22.23 20.56
CA TYR A 25 -32.68 20.96 19.82
C TYR A 25 -33.37 21.05 18.46
N ASP A 26 -33.72 22.26 17.98
CA ASP A 26 -34.09 22.41 16.58
C ASP A 26 -32.83 22.13 15.75
N TYR A 27 -32.76 20.90 15.26
CA TYR A 27 -31.79 20.45 14.27
C TYR A 27 -31.99 21.31 13.01
N HIS A 28 -31.32 22.45 12.98
CA HIS A 28 -31.21 23.30 11.80
C HIS A 28 -30.26 22.58 10.85
N PHE A 29 -30.81 21.66 10.07
CA PHE A 29 -30.09 20.98 9.01
C PHE A 29 -29.80 21.99 7.90
N SER A 30 -28.53 22.35 7.75
CA SER A 30 -28.11 23.23 6.65
C SER A 30 -27.67 22.38 5.46
N PRO A 31 -27.91 22.82 4.21
CA PRO A 31 -27.33 22.19 3.03
C PRO A 31 -25.80 22.15 3.18
N GLY A 32 -25.22 20.95 3.16
CA GLY A 32 -23.80 20.73 3.43
C GLY A 32 -23.49 19.86 4.65
N ASP A 33 -24.46 19.64 5.53
CA ASP A 33 -24.25 18.82 6.73
C ASP A 33 -24.30 17.31 6.41
N VAL A 34 -23.53 16.55 7.19
CA VAL A 34 -23.57 15.08 7.20
C VAL A 34 -24.47 14.63 8.34
N VAL A 35 -25.50 13.86 8.01
CA VAL A 35 -26.52 13.39 8.95
C VAL A 35 -26.65 11.88 8.91
N ALA A 36 -26.85 11.26 10.07
CA ALA A 36 -27.20 9.85 10.12
C ALA A 36 -28.69 9.67 9.79
N GLY A 37 -29.00 8.82 8.84
CA GLY A 37 -30.37 8.52 8.42
C GLY A 37 -30.62 7.02 8.37
N THR A 38 -31.86 6.61 8.54
CA THR A 38 -32.29 5.22 8.43
C THR A 38 -33.19 5.06 7.21
N VAL A 39 -32.88 4.07 6.35
CA VAL A 39 -33.65 3.82 5.12
C VAL A 39 -35.03 3.26 5.50
N PHE A 40 -36.09 4.04 5.27
CA PHE A 40 -37.46 3.62 5.57
C PHE A 40 -38.07 2.81 4.41
N SER A 41 -37.94 3.34 3.18
CA SER A 41 -38.51 2.73 1.98
C SER A 41 -37.56 2.85 0.79
N LEU A 42 -37.44 1.76 0.03
CA LEU A 42 -36.69 1.71 -1.23
C LEU A 42 -37.70 1.77 -2.38
N GLU A 43 -37.51 2.71 -3.30
CA GLU A 43 -38.30 2.84 -4.53
C GLU A 43 -37.42 2.58 -5.75
N PRO A 44 -37.96 2.18 -6.92
CA PRO A 44 -37.15 1.93 -8.11
C PRO A 44 -36.36 3.14 -8.63
N ARG A 45 -36.72 4.37 -8.22
CA ARG A 45 -36.10 5.62 -8.65
C ARG A 45 -35.29 6.33 -7.55
N GLY A 46 -35.34 5.84 -6.31
CA GLY A 46 -34.69 6.45 -5.17
C GLY A 46 -35.04 5.77 -3.85
N ALA A 47 -34.72 6.39 -2.72
CA ALA A 47 -35.15 5.89 -1.41
C ALA A 47 -35.56 7.03 -0.49
N LEU A 48 -36.48 6.71 0.41
CA LEU A 48 -36.91 7.59 1.49
C LEU A 48 -36.16 7.20 2.76
N ILE A 49 -35.50 8.19 3.34
CA ILE A 49 -34.65 8.08 4.51
C ILE A 49 -35.21 8.97 5.59
N ASP A 50 -35.30 8.42 6.79
CA ASP A 50 -35.61 9.18 7.99
C ASP A 50 -34.30 9.66 8.64
N ILE A 51 -34.06 10.96 8.63
CA ILE A 51 -32.89 11.61 9.24
C ILE A 51 -33.22 12.24 10.61
N GLY A 52 -34.40 11.94 11.18
CA GLY A 52 -34.87 12.56 12.42
C GLY A 52 -35.32 14.02 12.26
N ALA A 53 -35.52 14.48 11.02
CA ALA A 53 -36.08 15.78 10.70
C ALA A 53 -37.62 15.73 10.71
N LYS A 54 -38.27 16.91 10.69
CA LYS A 54 -39.74 17.02 10.51
C LYS A 54 -40.22 16.43 9.18
N THR A 55 -39.35 16.34 8.18
CA THR A 55 -39.71 15.82 6.86
C THR A 55 -38.77 14.71 6.42
N ALA A 56 -39.34 13.72 5.72
CA ALA A 56 -38.59 12.62 5.14
C ALA A 56 -37.64 13.11 4.06
N ALA A 57 -36.46 12.50 3.99
CA ALA A 57 -35.43 12.85 3.05
C ALA A 57 -35.42 11.86 1.88
N TYR A 58 -35.18 12.34 0.67
CA TYR A 58 -35.17 11.56 -0.56
C TYR A 58 -33.75 11.47 -1.13
N ILE A 59 -33.31 10.25 -1.43
CA ILE A 59 -32.08 10.01 -2.18
C ILE A 59 -32.41 9.49 -3.59
N PRO A 60 -32.02 10.18 -4.67
CA PRO A 60 -32.18 9.66 -6.01
C PRO A 60 -31.13 8.56 -6.30
N ILE A 61 -31.44 7.61 -7.18
CA ILE A 61 -30.54 6.50 -7.53
C ILE A 61 -29.15 6.97 -8.04
N GLN A 62 -29.08 8.17 -8.62
CA GLN A 62 -27.84 8.78 -9.12
C GLN A 62 -26.88 9.23 -8.01
N GLU A 63 -27.40 9.43 -6.80
CA GLU A 63 -26.67 9.89 -5.62
C GLU A 63 -26.46 8.77 -4.58
N MET A 64 -26.97 7.56 -4.87
CA MET A 64 -26.81 6.38 -4.00
C MET A 64 -25.41 5.80 -3.97
N SER A 65 -24.70 5.78 -5.10
CA SER A 65 -23.34 5.27 -5.15
C SER A 65 -22.49 5.96 -6.20
N ILE A 66 -21.17 5.91 -6.03
CA ILE A 66 -20.20 6.30 -7.05
C ILE A 66 -20.30 5.40 -8.30
N ASN A 67 -20.69 4.14 -8.12
CA ASN A 67 -20.90 3.22 -9.21
C ASN A 67 -22.28 3.43 -9.85
N ARG A 68 -22.38 3.17 -11.16
CA ARG A 68 -23.68 3.08 -11.82
C ARG A 68 -24.34 1.80 -11.32
N VAL A 69 -25.35 1.95 -10.48
CA VAL A 69 -26.14 0.83 -9.97
C VAL A 69 -27.50 0.89 -10.66
N ASP A 70 -27.95 -0.25 -11.16
CA ASP A 70 -29.25 -0.37 -11.84
C ASP A 70 -30.39 -0.63 -10.82
N SER A 71 -30.06 -0.94 -9.56
CA SER A 71 -31.03 -1.21 -8.50
C SER A 71 -30.57 -0.69 -7.12
N PRO A 72 -31.41 0.08 -6.41
CA PRO A 72 -31.14 0.60 -5.06
C PRO A 72 -30.81 -0.44 -3.98
N GLU A 73 -31.36 -1.65 -4.13
CA GLU A 73 -31.24 -2.75 -3.16
C GLU A 73 -29.82 -3.30 -3.04
N GLU A 74 -28.97 -3.12 -4.05
CA GLU A 74 -27.57 -3.58 -4.00
C GLU A 74 -26.68 -2.69 -3.12
N VAL A 75 -27.10 -1.45 -2.88
CA VAL A 75 -26.32 -0.45 -2.14
C VAL A 75 -26.82 -0.29 -0.73
N LEU A 76 -28.14 -0.31 -0.54
CA LEU A 76 -28.80 -0.03 0.74
C LEU A 76 -29.75 -1.16 1.12
N ALA A 77 -29.58 -1.68 2.33
CA ALA A 77 -30.59 -2.55 2.93
C ALA A 77 -31.71 -1.70 3.55
N GLN A 78 -32.94 -2.22 3.51
CA GLN A 78 -34.06 -1.61 4.22
C GLN A 78 -33.78 -1.60 5.73
N ASN A 79 -34.03 -0.47 6.40
CA ASN A 79 -33.69 -0.19 7.81
C ASN A 79 -32.19 -0.10 8.12
N GLU A 80 -31.32 0.08 7.12
CA GLU A 80 -29.91 0.35 7.39
C GLU A 80 -29.71 1.82 7.79
N THR A 81 -28.94 2.04 8.85
CA THR A 81 -28.52 3.39 9.26
C THR A 81 -27.19 3.73 8.61
N ARG A 82 -27.14 4.81 7.84
CA ARG A 82 -25.92 5.32 7.21
C ARG A 82 -25.80 6.83 7.35
N GLU A 83 -24.61 7.35 7.08
CA GLU A 83 -24.36 8.77 6.97
C GLU A 83 -24.71 9.25 5.56
N PHE A 84 -25.42 10.36 5.48
CA PHE A 84 -25.90 11.00 4.26
C PHE A 84 -25.50 12.46 4.25
N PHE A 85 -25.16 12.99 3.08
CA PHE A 85 -24.85 14.39 2.88
C PHE A 85 -26.11 15.11 2.36
N ILE A 86 -26.47 16.25 2.96
CA ILE A 86 -27.61 17.06 2.52
C ILE A 86 -27.19 17.91 1.31
N LEU A 87 -27.77 17.63 0.13
CA LEU A 87 -27.48 18.37 -1.10
C LEU A 87 -28.31 19.65 -1.24
N ALA A 88 -29.60 19.57 -0.95
CA ALA A 88 -30.54 20.67 -1.13
C ALA A 88 -31.58 20.65 -0.01
N ASP A 89 -31.93 21.84 0.46
CA ASP A 89 -33.06 22.09 1.31
C ASP A 89 -34.37 21.99 0.51
N GLU A 90 -35.32 21.28 1.10
CA GLU A 90 -36.77 21.27 0.83
C GLU A 90 -37.18 21.48 -0.65
N ASN A 91 -37.35 20.37 -1.39
CA ASN A 91 -38.00 20.40 -2.70
C ASN A 91 -39.49 20.81 -2.57
N GLU A 92 -40.19 21.04 -3.68
CA GLU A 92 -41.62 21.42 -3.71
C GLU A 92 -42.56 20.48 -2.90
N ASP A 93 -42.12 19.23 -2.66
CA ASP A 93 -42.82 18.21 -1.87
C ASP A 93 -42.43 18.17 -0.37
N GLY A 94 -41.62 19.12 0.11
CA GLY A 94 -41.12 19.16 1.49
C GLY A 94 -39.92 18.24 1.77
N GLN A 95 -39.48 17.44 0.79
CA GLN A 95 -38.44 16.43 0.99
C GLN A 95 -37.03 17.00 0.85
N LEU A 96 -36.13 16.60 1.76
CA LEU A 96 -34.70 16.95 1.71
C LEU A 96 -33.95 16.05 0.75
N THR A 97 -33.14 16.59 -0.17
CA THR A 97 -32.37 15.75 -1.11
C THR A 97 -31.05 15.32 -0.49
N LEU A 98 -30.82 14.02 -0.37
CA LEU A 98 -29.60 13.44 0.22
C LEU A 98 -28.68 12.83 -0.85
N SER A 99 -27.40 12.72 -0.51
CA SER A 99 -26.37 12.03 -1.30
C SER A 99 -25.45 11.18 -0.42
N ILE A 100 -25.34 9.91 -0.75
CA ILE A 100 -24.29 9.02 -0.20
C ILE A 100 -23.00 9.15 -1.02
N ARG A 101 -23.14 9.40 -2.32
CA ARG A 101 -22.04 9.47 -3.28
C ARG A 101 -20.91 10.40 -2.81
N ARG A 102 -21.23 11.54 -2.20
CA ARG A 102 -20.23 12.49 -1.66
C ARG A 102 -19.39 11.89 -0.54
N ILE A 103 -20.02 11.17 0.39
CA ILE A 103 -19.37 10.52 1.54
C ILE A 103 -18.53 9.33 1.07
N GLU A 104 -19.08 8.50 0.19
CA GLU A 104 -18.30 7.43 -0.45
C GLU A 104 -17.07 8.01 -1.15
N TYR A 105 -17.20 9.17 -1.79
CA TYR A 105 -16.09 9.80 -2.52
C TYR A 105 -14.94 10.15 -1.58
N MET A 106 -15.25 10.87 -0.48
CA MET A 106 -14.26 11.23 0.53
C MET A 106 -13.62 9.99 1.16
N ARG A 107 -14.42 9.00 1.55
CA ARG A 107 -13.92 7.73 2.12
C ARG A 107 -13.08 6.93 1.13
N ALA A 108 -13.42 6.94 -0.16
CA ALA A 108 -12.63 6.28 -1.19
C ALA A 108 -11.25 6.94 -1.35
N TRP A 109 -11.17 8.27 -1.31
CA TRP A 109 -9.89 8.99 -1.33
C TRP A 109 -9.03 8.72 -0.11
N GLU A 110 -9.64 8.73 1.07
CA GLU A 110 -8.95 8.38 2.31
C GLU A 110 -8.37 6.96 2.26
N ARG A 111 -9.18 5.99 1.81
CA ARG A 111 -8.73 4.60 1.61
C ARG A 111 -7.60 4.49 0.58
N VAL A 112 -7.69 5.19 -0.55
CA VAL A 112 -6.63 5.17 -1.58
C VAL A 112 -5.33 5.78 -1.05
N ARG A 113 -5.41 6.88 -0.28
CA ARG A 113 -4.25 7.50 0.36
C ARG A 113 -3.60 6.54 1.36
N GLN A 114 -4.40 5.85 2.15
CA GLN A 114 -3.91 4.84 3.08
C GLN A 114 -3.22 3.68 2.35
N LEU A 115 -3.86 3.13 1.31
CA LEU A 115 -3.28 2.05 0.50
C LEU A 115 -1.98 2.46 -0.21
N GLN A 116 -1.85 3.73 -0.60
CA GLN A 116 -0.60 4.27 -1.13
C GLN A 116 0.48 4.34 -0.04
N ALA A 117 0.15 4.79 1.18
CA ALA A 117 1.08 4.88 2.30
C ALA A 117 1.56 3.49 2.77
N GLU A 118 0.68 2.49 2.74
CA GLU A 118 0.98 1.09 3.03
C GLU A 118 1.63 0.35 1.85
N ASP A 119 1.79 1.04 0.71
CA ASP A 119 2.39 0.51 -0.52
C ASP A 119 1.73 -0.81 -0.98
N ALA A 120 0.42 -0.93 -0.76
CA ALA A 120 -0.37 -2.14 -0.95
C ALA A 120 -0.66 -2.44 -2.43
N THR A 121 -0.76 -3.73 -2.77
CA THR A 121 -1.20 -4.17 -4.09
C THR A 121 -2.72 -4.32 -4.13
N VAL A 122 -3.38 -3.57 -5.02
CA VAL A 122 -4.84 -3.61 -5.22
C VAL A 122 -5.16 -4.33 -6.52
N ARG A 123 -6.22 -5.12 -6.54
CA ARG A 123 -6.71 -5.78 -7.75
C ARG A 123 -7.85 -4.96 -8.33
N SER A 124 -7.80 -4.67 -9.63
CA SER A 124 -8.81 -3.86 -10.29
C SER A 124 -9.02 -4.28 -11.73
N LEU A 125 -10.27 -4.13 -12.16
CA LEU A 125 -10.69 -4.34 -13.55
C LEU A 125 -10.34 -3.10 -14.39
N VAL A 126 -9.89 -3.34 -15.63
CA VAL A 126 -9.73 -2.31 -16.67
C VAL A 126 -11.05 -2.10 -17.38
N PHE A 127 -11.60 -0.90 -17.30
CA PHE A 127 -12.87 -0.56 -17.96
C PHE A 127 -12.67 -0.16 -19.43
N ALA A 128 -11.56 0.52 -19.75
CA ALA A 128 -11.28 0.98 -21.10
C ALA A 128 -9.78 1.12 -21.35
N THR A 129 -9.36 0.98 -22.60
CA THR A 129 -7.99 1.23 -23.05
C THR A 129 -7.99 2.39 -24.06
N ASN A 130 -7.02 3.29 -23.93
CA ASN A 130 -6.72 4.34 -24.91
C ASN A 130 -5.29 4.12 -25.46
N ARG A 131 -4.92 4.79 -26.56
CA ARG A 131 -3.57 4.64 -27.17
C ARG A 131 -2.42 4.89 -26.18
N GLY A 132 -2.63 5.79 -25.21
CA GLY A 132 -1.65 6.17 -24.19
C GLY A 132 -1.66 5.36 -22.89
N GLY A 133 -2.70 4.56 -22.61
CA GLY A 133 -2.82 3.87 -21.32
C GLY A 133 -4.21 3.27 -21.07
N ALA A 134 -4.38 2.62 -19.94
CA ALA A 134 -5.63 1.97 -19.53
C ALA A 134 -6.33 2.77 -18.42
N LEU A 135 -7.66 2.79 -18.45
CA LEU A 135 -8.51 3.37 -17.41
C LEU A 135 -9.04 2.24 -16.53
N VAL A 136 -8.81 2.35 -15.23
CA VAL A 136 -9.22 1.39 -14.21
C VAL A 136 -10.16 2.04 -13.21
N ARG A 137 -10.92 1.24 -12.48
CA ARG A 137 -11.80 1.73 -11.42
C ARG A 137 -11.45 1.07 -10.10
N ILE A 138 -11.03 1.86 -9.12
CA ILE A 138 -10.62 1.38 -7.80
C ILE A 138 -11.48 2.07 -6.76
N GLU A 139 -12.21 1.30 -5.95
CA GLU A 139 -13.06 1.83 -4.87
C GLU A 139 -14.05 2.91 -5.37
N GLY A 140 -14.51 2.82 -6.63
CA GLY A 140 -15.38 3.79 -7.28
C GLY A 140 -14.64 4.96 -7.98
N LEU A 141 -13.37 5.20 -7.66
CA LEU A 141 -12.55 6.24 -8.27
C LEU A 141 -11.97 5.81 -9.62
N ARG A 142 -11.79 6.78 -10.52
CA ARG A 142 -11.20 6.55 -11.84
C ARG A 142 -9.68 6.65 -11.76
N GLY A 143 -8.99 5.57 -12.12
CA GLY A 143 -7.54 5.53 -12.22
C GLY A 143 -7.05 5.38 -13.66
N PHE A 144 -5.81 5.79 -13.87
CA PHE A 144 -5.11 5.72 -15.14
C PHE A 144 -3.81 4.94 -14.98
N ILE A 145 -3.60 3.95 -15.83
CA ILE A 145 -2.35 3.21 -15.95
C ILE A 145 -1.67 3.67 -17.24
N PRO A 146 -0.50 4.32 -17.18
CA PRO A 146 0.24 4.66 -18.38
C PRO A 146 0.69 3.41 -19.13
N GLY A 147 0.62 3.43 -20.46
CA GLY A 147 0.94 2.25 -21.29
C GLY A 147 2.35 1.69 -21.07
N SER A 148 3.32 2.53 -20.70
CA SER A 148 4.70 2.11 -20.37
C SER A 148 4.80 1.25 -19.11
N HIS A 149 3.77 1.28 -18.26
CA HIS A 149 3.69 0.51 -17.01
C HIS A 149 2.77 -0.72 -17.13
N ILE A 150 2.22 -1.00 -18.32
CA ILE A 150 1.46 -2.21 -18.63
C ILE A 150 2.44 -3.24 -19.19
N SER A 151 2.86 -4.17 -18.34
CA SER A 151 3.92 -5.13 -18.68
C SER A 151 3.41 -6.39 -19.40
N THR A 152 2.40 -6.25 -20.25
CA THR A 152 1.77 -7.37 -20.96
C THR A 152 2.13 -7.32 -22.46
N ARG A 153 2.64 -8.43 -22.99
CA ARG A 153 2.93 -8.63 -24.43
C ARG A 153 1.66 -8.82 -25.30
N LYS A 154 0.47 -8.91 -24.69
CA LYS A 154 -0.83 -9.04 -25.39
C LYS A 154 -1.28 -7.70 -26.02
N PRO A 155 -2.08 -7.74 -27.10
CA PRO A 155 -2.70 -6.53 -27.67
C PRO A 155 -3.53 -5.78 -26.62
N LYS A 156 -3.49 -4.45 -26.68
CA LYS A 156 -4.05 -3.55 -25.64
C LYS A 156 -5.58 -3.65 -25.50
N GLU A 157 -6.26 -4.18 -26.52
CA GLU A 157 -7.71 -4.29 -26.62
C GLU A 157 -8.28 -5.46 -25.79
N ASP A 158 -7.50 -6.53 -25.58
CA ASP A 158 -7.93 -7.72 -24.82
C ASP A 158 -7.73 -7.57 -23.29
N LEU A 159 -7.15 -6.46 -22.83
CA LEU A 159 -6.95 -6.18 -21.41
C LEU A 159 -8.22 -5.64 -20.73
N VAL A 160 -9.24 -5.28 -21.50
CA VAL A 160 -10.51 -4.78 -20.97
C VAL A 160 -11.24 -5.92 -20.25
N GLY A 161 -11.55 -5.73 -18.98
CA GLY A 161 -12.19 -6.74 -18.13
C GLY A 161 -11.25 -7.74 -17.46
N GLU A 162 -9.93 -7.69 -17.69
CA GLU A 162 -8.98 -8.48 -16.89
C GLU A 162 -8.73 -7.80 -15.53
N GLU A 163 -8.69 -8.61 -14.45
CA GLU A 163 -8.27 -8.15 -13.12
C GLU A 163 -6.75 -8.14 -13.01
N LEU A 164 -6.17 -6.94 -12.97
CA LEU A 164 -4.73 -6.78 -12.83
C LEU A 164 -4.39 -6.37 -11.39
N PRO A 165 -3.33 -6.92 -10.80
CA PRO A 165 -2.73 -6.35 -9.61
C PRO A 165 -2.02 -5.05 -9.98
N LEU A 166 -2.33 -3.98 -9.25
CA LEU A 166 -1.86 -2.63 -9.46
C LEU A 166 -1.32 -2.07 -8.16
N LYS A 167 -0.29 -1.24 -8.28
CA LYS A 167 0.24 -0.45 -7.16
C LYS A 167 0.08 1.02 -7.47
N PHE A 168 -0.16 1.83 -6.45
CA PHE A 168 -0.26 3.27 -6.61
C PHE A 168 1.12 3.84 -6.97
N LEU A 169 1.14 4.74 -7.96
CA LEU A 169 2.32 5.53 -8.30
C LEU A 169 2.14 6.95 -7.75
N GLU A 170 0.99 7.55 -8.06
CA GLU A 170 0.67 8.92 -7.71
C GLU A 170 -0.84 9.02 -7.46
N VAL A 171 -1.22 9.78 -6.43
CA VAL A 171 -2.60 10.01 -6.02
C VAL A 171 -2.76 11.52 -5.94
N ASP A 172 -3.58 12.08 -6.82
CA ASP A 172 -3.91 13.51 -6.87
C ASP A 172 -5.41 13.69 -6.64
N GLU A 173 -5.76 14.10 -5.43
CA GLU A 173 -7.15 14.34 -4.99
C GLU A 173 -7.75 15.57 -5.68
N GLU A 174 -6.97 16.64 -5.86
CA GLU A 174 -7.47 17.89 -6.47
C GLU A 174 -7.89 17.69 -7.93
N ARG A 175 -7.10 16.90 -8.69
CA ARG A 175 -7.37 16.62 -10.10
C ARG A 175 -8.21 15.37 -10.31
N ASN A 176 -8.67 14.74 -9.24
CA ASN A 176 -9.38 13.46 -9.26
C ASN A 176 -8.65 12.41 -10.12
N ARG A 177 -7.32 12.37 -10.02
CA ARG A 177 -6.46 11.57 -10.89
C ARG A 177 -5.63 10.60 -10.05
N LEU A 178 -5.89 9.32 -10.25
CA LEU A 178 -5.08 8.24 -9.69
C LEU A 178 -4.20 7.67 -10.78
N VAL A 179 -2.88 7.64 -10.56
CA VAL A 179 -1.93 6.98 -11.47
C VAL A 179 -1.47 5.68 -10.85
N LEU A 180 -1.70 4.59 -11.57
CA LEU A 180 -1.39 3.23 -11.12
C LEU A 180 -0.36 2.57 -12.03
N SER A 181 0.35 1.59 -11.47
CA SER A 181 1.39 0.85 -12.16
C SER A 181 1.18 -0.64 -12.00
N HIS A 182 1.00 -1.35 -13.12
CA HIS A 182 0.99 -2.80 -13.14
C HIS A 182 2.42 -3.39 -13.02
N ARG A 183 3.41 -2.70 -13.63
CA ARG A 183 4.81 -3.12 -13.57
C ARG A 183 5.36 -3.21 -12.14
N ARG A 184 5.06 -2.24 -11.26
CA ARG A 184 5.52 -2.28 -9.86
C ARG A 184 5.00 -3.52 -9.12
N ALA A 185 3.73 -3.86 -9.30
CA ALA A 185 3.12 -5.04 -8.67
C ALA A 185 3.74 -6.37 -9.15
N LEU A 186 4.11 -6.46 -10.43
CA LEU A 186 4.80 -7.65 -10.97
C LEU A 186 6.23 -7.78 -10.42
N VAL A 187 6.95 -6.65 -10.34
CA VAL A 187 8.31 -6.62 -9.80
C VAL A 187 8.31 -7.10 -8.35
N GLU A 188 7.42 -6.57 -7.52
CA GLU A 188 7.32 -6.94 -6.10
C GLU A 188 6.98 -8.42 -5.89
N ARG A 189 6.00 -8.96 -6.63
CA ARG A 189 5.71 -10.41 -6.57
C ARG A 189 6.90 -11.29 -6.94
N LYS A 190 7.70 -10.85 -7.91
CA LYS A 190 8.89 -11.60 -8.33
C LYS A 190 10.03 -11.41 -7.34
N MET A 191 10.23 -10.21 -6.82
CA MET A 191 11.21 -9.93 -5.78
C MET A 191 10.96 -10.73 -4.51
N ASN A 192 9.70 -10.86 -4.07
CA ASN A 192 9.35 -11.71 -2.93
C ASN A 192 9.64 -13.20 -3.14
N ARG A 193 9.81 -13.65 -4.38
CA ARG A 193 10.18 -15.04 -4.69
C ARG A 193 11.70 -15.24 -4.72
N LEU A 194 12.45 -14.18 -5.02
CA LEU A 194 13.88 -14.24 -5.26
C LEU A 194 14.63 -14.00 -3.96
N GLU A 195 15.56 -14.89 -3.64
CA GLU A 195 16.45 -14.75 -2.48
C GLU A 195 17.86 -14.33 -2.89
N VAL A 196 18.54 -13.59 -2.01
CA VAL A 196 19.96 -13.27 -2.20
C VAL A 196 20.78 -14.56 -2.18
N GLY A 197 21.61 -14.78 -3.20
CA GLY A 197 22.39 -16.00 -3.44
C GLY A 197 21.71 -17.01 -4.36
N GLU A 198 20.49 -16.75 -4.84
CA GLU A 198 19.84 -17.59 -5.85
C GLU A 198 20.48 -17.37 -7.23
N VAL A 199 20.62 -18.44 -8.00
CA VAL A 199 21.05 -18.40 -9.40
C VAL A 199 19.84 -18.38 -10.30
N VAL A 200 19.78 -17.34 -11.12
CA VAL A 200 18.67 -17.08 -12.04
C VAL A 200 19.19 -16.97 -13.45
N ILE A 201 18.35 -17.38 -14.41
CA ILE A 201 18.60 -17.19 -15.83
C ILE A 201 17.96 -15.85 -16.21
N GLY A 202 18.73 -14.97 -16.86
CA GLY A 202 18.26 -13.68 -17.34
C GLY A 202 18.74 -13.38 -18.75
N THR A 203 18.00 -12.52 -19.46
CA THR A 203 18.31 -12.13 -20.83
C THR A 203 18.93 -10.73 -20.86
N VAL A 204 20.05 -10.54 -21.53
CA VAL A 204 20.73 -9.24 -21.64
C VAL A 204 19.89 -8.29 -22.51
N ARG A 205 19.31 -7.24 -21.92
CA ARG A 205 18.51 -6.25 -22.65
C ARG A 205 19.37 -5.17 -23.31
N GLY A 206 20.52 -4.87 -22.71
CA GLY A 206 21.43 -3.85 -23.24
C GLY A 206 22.70 -3.75 -22.42
N ILE A 207 23.78 -3.33 -23.08
CA ILE A 207 25.11 -3.25 -22.51
C ILE A 207 25.55 -1.80 -22.53
N LYS A 208 26.08 -1.32 -21.40
CA LYS A 208 26.70 0.01 -21.28
C LYS A 208 28.16 -0.14 -20.82
N PRO A 209 28.99 0.90 -20.95
CA PRO A 209 30.40 0.83 -20.55
C PRO A 209 30.62 0.47 -19.07
N TYR A 210 29.67 0.81 -18.20
CA TYR A 210 29.74 0.53 -16.76
C TYR A 210 29.09 -0.80 -16.33
N GLY A 211 28.40 -1.51 -17.23
CA GLY A 211 27.74 -2.78 -16.89
C GLY A 211 26.71 -3.26 -17.90
N ALA A 212 26.19 -4.47 -17.69
CA ALA A 212 25.14 -5.08 -18.49
C ALA A 212 23.78 -5.05 -17.76
N PHE A 213 22.72 -4.70 -18.48
CA PHE A 213 21.34 -4.77 -17.99
C PHE A 213 20.72 -6.10 -18.38
N ILE A 214 20.37 -6.89 -17.38
CA ILE A 214 19.82 -8.23 -17.57
C ILE A 214 18.36 -8.20 -17.09
N ASP A 215 17.45 -8.69 -17.92
CA ASP A 215 16.04 -8.84 -17.59
C ASP A 215 15.79 -10.24 -17.03
N ILE A 216 15.39 -10.30 -15.76
CA ILE A 216 15.09 -11.54 -15.03
C ILE A 216 13.57 -11.63 -14.95
N GLY A 217 12.96 -11.91 -16.10
CA GLY A 217 11.51 -12.08 -16.21
C GLY A 217 10.70 -10.85 -15.78
N GLY A 218 11.13 -9.63 -16.03
CA GLY A 218 10.36 -8.40 -15.75
C GLY A 218 10.93 -7.53 -14.63
N VAL A 219 11.93 -8.03 -13.90
CA VAL A 219 12.78 -7.22 -13.01
C VAL A 219 14.11 -6.97 -13.73
N SER A 220 14.57 -5.71 -13.72
CA SER A 220 15.84 -5.35 -14.34
C SER A 220 16.96 -5.48 -13.32
N GLY A 221 17.89 -6.40 -13.57
CA GLY A 221 19.12 -6.46 -12.83
C GLY A 221 20.27 -5.74 -13.54
N LEU A 222 21.22 -5.28 -12.76
CA LEU A 222 22.45 -4.64 -13.22
C LEU A 222 23.63 -5.52 -12.84
N LEU A 223 24.40 -5.91 -13.85
CA LEU A 223 25.68 -6.59 -13.70
C LEU A 223 26.79 -5.56 -13.88
N HIS A 224 27.49 -5.23 -12.79
CA HIS A 224 28.60 -4.27 -12.83
C HIS A 224 29.81 -4.90 -13.53
N ILE A 225 30.63 -4.12 -14.24
CA ILE A 225 31.82 -4.65 -14.95
C ILE A 225 32.77 -5.45 -14.04
N SER A 226 32.89 -5.05 -12.77
CA SER A 226 33.74 -5.70 -11.77
C SER A 226 33.19 -7.04 -11.26
N GLU A 227 31.91 -7.32 -11.53
CA GLU A 227 31.21 -8.55 -11.14
C GLU A 227 31.02 -9.51 -12.32
N ILE A 228 31.56 -9.17 -13.51
CA ILE A 228 31.50 -10.03 -14.69
C ILE A 228 32.50 -11.20 -14.58
N SER A 229 33.76 -10.91 -14.24
CA SER A 229 34.79 -11.94 -14.06
C SER A 229 35.90 -11.41 -13.15
N HIS A 230 36.72 -12.31 -12.63
CA HIS A 230 37.93 -11.95 -11.87
C HIS A 230 39.00 -11.26 -12.72
N ASP A 231 38.99 -11.46 -14.05
CA ASP A 231 39.92 -10.84 -14.98
C ASP A 231 39.48 -9.42 -15.39
N HIS A 232 40.46 -8.55 -15.68
CA HIS A 232 40.18 -7.18 -16.12
C HIS A 232 39.55 -7.18 -17.51
N ILE A 233 38.28 -6.82 -17.60
CA ILE A 233 37.54 -6.70 -18.86
C ILE A 233 37.45 -5.21 -19.23
N ASP A 234 38.16 -4.81 -20.28
CA ASP A 234 38.15 -3.43 -20.80
C ASP A 234 36.82 -3.05 -21.45
N THR A 235 36.08 -4.02 -21.99
CA THR A 235 34.77 -3.75 -22.61
C THR A 235 33.80 -4.92 -22.44
N PRO A 236 32.64 -4.73 -21.78
CA PRO A 236 31.66 -5.79 -21.54
C PRO A 236 31.00 -6.34 -22.82
N HIS A 237 31.17 -5.67 -23.97
CA HIS A 237 30.77 -6.17 -25.30
C HIS A 237 31.59 -7.37 -25.78
N SER A 238 32.76 -7.63 -25.19
CA SER A 238 33.57 -8.79 -25.55
C SER A 238 33.03 -10.10 -24.97
N VAL A 239 32.23 -10.02 -23.90
CA VAL A 239 31.75 -11.18 -23.12
C VAL A 239 30.27 -11.47 -23.37
N PHE A 240 29.45 -10.43 -23.52
CA PHE A 240 28.01 -10.57 -23.69
C PHE A 240 27.51 -9.90 -24.96
N ASN A 241 26.52 -10.53 -25.60
CA ASN A 241 25.76 -9.93 -26.69
C ASN A 241 24.38 -9.47 -26.20
N VAL A 242 23.79 -8.50 -26.90
CA VAL A 242 22.40 -8.09 -26.63
C VAL A 242 21.47 -9.24 -27.02
N ASN A 243 20.52 -9.56 -26.14
CA ASN A 243 19.60 -10.70 -26.15
C ASN A 243 20.20 -12.06 -25.81
N ASP A 244 21.42 -12.11 -25.28
CA ASP A 244 22.03 -13.36 -24.81
C ASP A 244 21.41 -13.81 -23.48
N GLU A 245 21.31 -15.13 -23.26
CA GLU A 245 20.85 -15.73 -22.01
C GLU A 245 22.04 -16.05 -21.11
N VAL A 246 22.00 -15.53 -19.88
CA VAL A 246 23.10 -15.61 -18.92
C VAL A 246 22.57 -16.10 -17.58
N LYS A 247 23.22 -17.12 -17.00
CA LYS A 247 23.03 -17.51 -15.60
C LYS A 247 23.82 -16.57 -14.70
N VAL A 248 23.14 -15.96 -13.75
CA VAL A 248 23.71 -14.94 -12.86
C VAL A 248 23.21 -15.16 -11.43
N MET A 249 24.05 -14.86 -10.45
CA MET A 249 23.69 -14.93 -9.03
C MET A 249 23.26 -13.56 -8.52
N ILE A 250 22.24 -13.54 -7.66
CA ILE A 250 21.77 -12.33 -7.00
C ILE A 250 22.66 -12.01 -5.81
N ILE A 251 23.35 -10.87 -5.82
CA ILE A 251 24.15 -10.39 -4.68
C ILE A 251 23.31 -9.51 -3.74
N ASP A 252 22.52 -8.62 -4.32
CA ASP A 252 21.80 -7.60 -3.57
C ASP A 252 20.47 -7.27 -4.25
N LEU A 253 19.45 -6.97 -3.46
CA LEU A 253 18.09 -6.77 -3.91
C LEU A 253 17.53 -5.44 -3.36
N ASP A 254 17.33 -4.47 -4.24
CA ASP A 254 16.73 -3.17 -3.95
C ASP A 254 15.23 -3.23 -4.28
N ALA A 255 14.42 -3.56 -3.27
CA ALA A 255 12.98 -3.77 -3.39
C ALA A 255 12.21 -2.50 -3.79
N GLU A 256 12.66 -1.31 -3.37
CA GLU A 256 11.95 -0.05 -3.62
C GLU A 256 11.99 0.34 -5.10
N ARG A 257 13.17 0.21 -5.71
CA ARG A 257 13.40 0.66 -7.09
C ARG A 257 13.28 -0.46 -8.12
N GLY A 258 13.04 -1.69 -7.67
CA GLY A 258 12.87 -2.81 -8.58
C GLY A 258 14.17 -3.20 -9.27
N ARG A 259 15.31 -3.03 -8.60
CA ARG A 259 16.64 -3.31 -9.14
C ARG A 259 17.32 -4.43 -8.37
N ILE A 260 18.08 -5.24 -9.08
CA ILE A 260 18.83 -6.36 -8.51
C ILE A 260 20.28 -6.23 -8.95
N SER A 261 21.22 -6.32 -8.01
CA SER A 261 22.65 -6.38 -8.33
C SER A 261 23.03 -7.83 -8.57
N LEU A 262 23.58 -8.10 -9.74
CA LEU A 262 23.91 -9.45 -10.20
C LEU A 262 25.42 -9.63 -10.28
N SER A 263 25.87 -10.87 -10.17
CA SER A 263 27.25 -11.27 -10.39
C SER A 263 27.36 -12.63 -11.05
N THR A 264 28.31 -12.75 -11.97
CA THR A 264 28.74 -14.02 -12.56
C THR A 264 30.00 -14.55 -11.89
N LYS A 265 30.73 -13.68 -11.17
CA LYS A 265 31.99 -14.01 -10.48
C LYS A 265 31.84 -15.13 -9.46
N GLN A 266 30.73 -15.15 -8.71
CA GLN A 266 30.48 -16.18 -7.68
C GLN A 266 30.14 -17.56 -8.26
N LEU A 267 29.86 -17.63 -9.57
CA LEU A 267 29.54 -18.86 -10.29
C LEU A 267 30.75 -19.46 -11.02
N GLU A 268 31.85 -18.72 -11.15
CA GLU A 268 33.08 -19.19 -11.77
C GLU A 268 33.84 -20.15 -10.82
N PRO A 269 34.07 -21.42 -11.21
CA PRO A 269 34.87 -22.35 -10.40
C PRO A 269 36.37 -22.01 -10.42
N GLU A 270 36.87 -21.39 -11.50
CA GLU A 270 38.22 -20.85 -11.60
C GLU A 270 38.20 -19.41 -12.21
N PRO A 271 39.09 -18.50 -11.78
CA PRO A 271 39.20 -17.16 -12.36
C PRO A 271 39.42 -17.20 -13.89
N GLY A 272 38.54 -16.54 -14.66
CA GLY A 272 38.66 -16.40 -16.12
C GLY A 272 37.96 -17.50 -16.95
N ASP A 273 37.20 -18.39 -16.32
CA ASP A 273 36.45 -19.45 -17.02
C ASP A 273 35.30 -18.90 -17.90
N MET A 274 34.71 -17.74 -17.57
CA MET A 274 33.72 -17.09 -18.45
C MET A 274 34.31 -16.65 -19.80
N VAL A 275 35.62 -16.39 -19.85
CA VAL A 275 36.33 -15.98 -21.07
C VAL A 275 36.82 -17.21 -21.86
N LYS A 276 37.14 -18.31 -21.17
CA LYS A 276 37.75 -19.50 -21.79
C LYS A 276 36.74 -20.58 -22.19
N ASN A 277 35.70 -20.86 -21.40
CA ASN A 277 34.74 -21.93 -21.64
C ASN A 277 33.36 -21.65 -20.99
N LYS A 278 32.57 -20.80 -21.64
CA LYS A 278 31.21 -20.40 -21.21
C LYS A 278 30.26 -21.60 -20.97
N GLU A 279 30.43 -22.69 -21.69
CA GLU A 279 29.56 -23.89 -21.62
C GLU A 279 29.74 -24.69 -20.31
N VAL A 280 30.98 -24.81 -19.82
CA VAL A 280 31.29 -25.57 -18.59
C VAL A 280 30.77 -24.86 -17.34
N VAL A 281 30.77 -23.53 -17.36
CA VAL A 281 30.24 -22.69 -16.28
C VAL A 281 28.72 -22.84 -16.18
N TYR A 282 28.00 -22.89 -17.31
CA TYR A 282 26.55 -23.04 -17.30
C TYR A 282 26.05 -24.42 -16.87
N GLU A 283 26.84 -25.46 -17.15
CA GLU A 283 26.53 -26.85 -16.78
C GLU A 283 26.79 -27.12 -15.30
N LYS A 284 27.86 -26.54 -14.72
CA LYS A 284 28.20 -26.69 -13.29
C LYS A 284 27.56 -25.65 -12.36
N ALA A 285 26.86 -24.66 -12.92
CA ALA A 285 26.24 -23.57 -12.15
C ALA A 285 25.26 -24.06 -11.08
N GLU A 286 24.49 -25.13 -11.33
CA GLU A 286 23.48 -25.62 -10.39
C GLU A 286 24.09 -26.33 -9.17
N GLU A 287 25.16 -27.11 -9.36
CA GLU A 287 25.88 -27.78 -8.25
C GLU A 287 26.65 -26.77 -7.38
N MET A 288 27.25 -25.76 -8.00
CA MET A 288 28.00 -24.73 -7.27
C MET A 288 27.07 -23.78 -6.51
N ALA A 289 25.90 -23.45 -7.08
CA ALA A 289 24.85 -22.71 -6.39
C ALA A 289 24.30 -23.45 -5.16
N ALA A 290 24.26 -24.77 -5.18
CA ALA A 290 23.88 -25.58 -4.04
C ALA A 290 24.95 -25.52 -2.93
N ARG A 291 26.23 -25.70 -3.28
CA ARG A 291 27.35 -25.61 -2.33
C ARG A 291 27.50 -24.23 -1.69
N TYR A 292 27.27 -23.15 -2.45
CA TYR A 292 27.34 -21.79 -1.91
C TYR A 292 26.18 -21.51 -0.96
N ARG A 293 24.96 -21.96 -1.28
CA ARG A 293 23.80 -21.86 -0.37
C ARG A 293 24.05 -22.60 0.95
N GLU A 294 24.62 -23.80 0.91
CA GLU A 294 25.02 -24.54 2.12
C GLU A 294 26.08 -23.80 2.94
N GLN A 295 27.10 -23.23 2.30
CA GLN A 295 28.13 -22.45 3.01
C GLN A 295 27.59 -21.16 3.63
N VAL A 296 26.69 -20.45 2.94
CA VAL A 296 26.05 -19.23 3.46
C VAL A 296 25.09 -19.56 4.59
N LEU A 297 24.34 -20.66 4.50
CA LEU A 297 23.49 -21.16 5.58
C LEU A 297 24.33 -21.56 6.80
N ALA A 298 25.43 -22.30 6.60
CA ALA A 298 26.35 -22.66 7.67
C ALA A 298 27.04 -21.44 8.30
N GLN A 299 27.39 -20.41 7.51
CA GLN A 299 27.92 -19.15 8.03
C GLN A 299 26.86 -18.32 8.77
N LYS A 300 25.60 -18.34 8.31
CA LYS A 300 24.46 -17.72 9.03
C LYS A 300 24.19 -18.44 10.34
N GLU A 301 24.23 -19.78 10.37
CA GLU A 301 24.09 -20.59 11.59
C GLU A 301 25.26 -20.38 12.57
N THR A 302 26.49 -20.32 12.08
CA THR A 302 27.67 -20.04 12.91
C THR A 302 27.62 -18.60 13.47
N LYS A 303 27.07 -17.66 12.70
CA LYS A 303 26.88 -16.26 13.13
C LYS A 303 25.68 -16.08 14.07
N SER A 304 24.63 -16.91 13.96
CA SER A 304 23.52 -16.92 14.90
C SER A 304 23.84 -17.66 16.20
N MET A 305 24.72 -18.67 16.17
CA MET A 305 25.20 -19.35 17.38
C MET A 305 26.25 -18.54 18.18
N THR A 306 26.87 -17.52 17.57
CA THR A 306 27.80 -16.61 18.26
C THR A 306 27.10 -15.37 18.84
N LEU A 307 25.79 -15.23 18.63
CA LEU A 307 24.97 -14.12 19.12
C LEU A 307 23.74 -14.65 19.88
N GLU A 308 23.99 -15.47 20.91
CA GLU A 308 23.11 -15.59 22.09
C GLU A 308 23.91 -15.15 23.33
N PRO A 309 23.24 -14.56 24.33
CA PRO A 309 23.68 -13.36 25.04
C PRO A 309 24.81 -13.64 26.03
N GLU A 310 25.75 -12.70 26.14
CA GLU A 310 26.54 -12.56 27.37
C GLU A 310 25.55 -12.37 28.53
N GLU A 311 25.49 -13.36 29.42
CA GLU A 311 24.88 -13.21 30.73
C GLU A 311 25.49 -11.99 31.44
N PRO A 312 24.72 -11.22 32.21
CA PRO A 312 25.27 -10.12 32.97
C PRO A 312 26.25 -10.71 33.97
N VAL A 313 27.53 -10.37 33.83
CA VAL A 313 28.57 -10.70 34.79
C VAL A 313 28.13 -10.11 36.12
N ALA A 314 27.83 -11.00 37.07
CA ALA A 314 27.54 -10.66 38.44
C ALA A 314 28.69 -9.82 39.00
N GLU A 315 28.31 -8.65 39.51
CA GLU A 315 29.14 -7.72 40.23
C GLU A 315 29.72 -8.43 41.45
N ALA A 316 30.95 -8.94 41.31
CA ALA A 316 31.76 -9.38 42.43
C ALA A 316 32.21 -8.13 43.17
N VAL A 317 31.55 -7.88 44.30
CA VAL A 317 31.98 -6.93 45.33
C VAL A 317 33.37 -7.38 45.81
N GLU A 318 34.42 -6.77 45.27
CA GLU A 318 35.73 -6.75 45.91
C GLU A 318 35.68 -5.71 47.04
N GLU A 319 35.68 -6.23 48.26
CA GLU A 319 35.94 -5.47 49.47
C GLU A 319 37.29 -4.75 49.33
N ILE A 320 37.23 -3.41 49.29
CA ILE A 320 38.40 -2.56 49.47
C ILE A 320 38.80 -2.67 50.95
N PRO A 321 40.03 -3.08 51.30
CA PRO A 321 40.52 -2.92 52.65
C PRO A 321 40.74 -1.42 52.89
N VAL A 322 40.01 -0.88 53.86
CA VAL A 322 40.23 0.46 54.39
C VAL A 322 41.56 0.44 55.15
N GLU A 323 42.61 0.96 54.55
CA GLU A 323 43.80 1.38 55.29
C GLU A 323 43.48 2.69 56.01
N GLU A 324 43.52 2.60 57.35
CA GLU A 324 43.59 3.72 58.27
C GLU A 324 44.82 4.58 57.97
N GLU A 325 44.60 5.83 57.56
CA GLU A 325 45.54 6.91 57.89
C GLU A 325 44.89 7.84 58.92
N LEU A 326 45.57 7.89 60.07
CA LEU A 326 45.30 8.72 61.24
C LEU A 326 45.29 10.22 60.90
N PRO A 327 44.58 11.04 61.70
CA PRO A 327 44.56 12.48 61.50
C PRO A 327 45.84 13.12 62.05
N ALA A 328 46.54 13.91 61.23
CA ALA A 328 47.50 14.90 61.70
C ALA A 328 46.85 16.29 61.72
N ALA A 329 46.47 16.67 62.94
CA ALA A 329 46.36 18.02 63.47
C ALA A 329 47.49 18.96 62.96
N ILE A 330 47.24 20.19 62.49
CA ILE A 330 47.01 21.48 63.19
C ILE A 330 48.15 22.48 62.82
N GLU A 331 47.77 23.76 62.67
CA GLU A 331 48.56 25.02 62.69
C GLU A 331 49.56 25.27 61.53
N GLU A 332 49.66 26.46 60.94
CA GLU A 332 49.37 27.85 61.37
C GLU A 332 48.93 28.71 60.18
#